data_AF-A0A938K3H7-F1
#
_entry.id   AF-A0A938K3H7-F1
#
_cell.length_a   1.000
_cell.length_b   1.000
_cell.length_c   1.000
_cell.angle_alpha   90.00
_cell.angle_beta   90.00
_cell.angle_gamma   90.00
#
_symmetry.space_group_name_H-M   'P 1'
#
loop_
_entity.id
_entity.type
_entity.pdbx_description
1 polymer ?
#
loop_
_entity_poly.entity_id
_entity_poly.type
_entity_poly.pdbx_seq_one_letter_code
_entity_poly.pdbx_strand_id
1 'polypeptide(L)'
;MPFDESALFVFLLAAFLGLELIRRVSPLLHTPLMSLTNAIAAIAVVGAILVTGEESASRLSRVLGFIAVTAATINAVSGFLITDRMLKMFRRREGPPKS
;
A
#
# COMPACT_ATOMS: atom_id res chain seq x y z
N MET A 1 -15.43 3.92 24.81
CA MET A 1 -14.32 4.25 23.90
C MET A 1 -14.84 5.38 23.00
N PRO A 2 -14.55 6.66 23.30
CA PRO A 2 -14.91 7.68 22.34
C PRO A 2 -14.01 7.45 21.13
N PHE A 3 -14.53 7.54 19.92
CA PHE A 3 -13.65 7.79 18.79
C PHE A 3 -13.08 9.18 19.04
N ASP A 4 -11.77 9.24 19.29
CA ASP A 4 -11.10 10.47 19.68
C ASP A 4 -11.28 11.48 18.55
N GLU A 5 -11.81 12.67 18.82
CA GLU A 5 -12.06 13.71 17.81
C GLU A 5 -10.82 13.92 16.91
N SER A 6 -9.63 13.76 17.49
CA SER A 6 -8.33 13.74 16.83
C SER A 6 -8.22 12.76 15.66
N ALA A 7 -8.74 11.53 15.76
CA ALA A 7 -8.69 10.54 14.69
C ALA A 7 -9.53 10.97 13.48
N LEU A 8 -10.68 11.60 13.71
CA LEU A 8 -11.50 12.18 12.65
C LEU A 8 -10.78 13.36 11.98
N PHE A 9 -10.14 14.24 12.77
CA PHE A 9 -9.30 15.31 12.24
C PHE A 9 -8.15 14.75 11.38
N VAL A 10 -7.44 13.73 11.85
CA VAL A 10 -6.36 13.07 11.09
C VAL A 10 -6.90 12.44 9.81
N PHE A 11 -8.03 11.74 9.87
CA PHE A 11 -8.66 11.13 8.70
C PHE A 11 -9.01 12.19 7.63
N LEU A 12 -9.65 13.29 8.02
CA LEU A 12 -10.02 14.36 7.11
C LEU A 12 -8.78 15.02 6.49
N LEU A 13 -7.79 15.39 7.30
CA LEU A 13 -6.56 16.01 6.82
C LEU A 13 -5.76 15.07 5.90
N ALA A 14 -5.67 13.79 6.23
CA ALA A 14 -5.01 12.79 5.40
C ALA A 14 -5.72 12.60 4.06
N ALA A 15 -7.07 12.60 4.04
CA ALA A 15 -7.84 12.51 2.80
C ALA A 15 -7.62 13.73 1.90
N PHE A 16 -7.66 14.95 2.44
CA PHE A 16 -7.34 16.17 1.69
C PHE A 16 -5.91 16.16 1.16
N LEU A 17 -4.94 15.76 1.99
CA LEU A 17 -3.55 15.64 1.58
C LEU A 17 -3.38 14.63 0.44
N GLY A 18 -4.03 13.46 0.52
CA GLY A 18 -3.99 12.45 -0.53
C GLY A 18 -4.51 12.98 -1.88
N LEU A 19 -5.63 13.71 -1.87
CA LEU A 19 -6.19 14.34 -3.05
C LEU A 19 -5.21 15.36 -3.68
N GLU A 20 -4.61 16.21 -2.86
CA GLU A 20 -3.68 17.24 -3.31
C GLU A 20 -2.38 16.65 -3.89
N LEU A 21 -1.88 15.57 -3.28
CA LEU A 21 -0.72 14.84 -3.78
C LEU A 21 -0.97 14.21 -5.16
N ILE A 22 -2.11 13.53 -5.34
CA ILE A 22 -2.45 12.88 -6.61
C ILE A 22 -2.63 13.93 -7.73
N ARG A 23 -3.22 15.09 -7.42
CA ARG A 23 -3.39 16.19 -8.39
C ARG A 23 -2.08 16.75 -8.92
N ARG A 24 -0.98 16.64 -8.15
CA ARG A 24 0.34 17.20 -8.49
C ARG A 24 1.26 16.19 -9.18
N VAL A 25 0.81 14.96 -9.42
CA VAL A 25 1.64 13.95 -10.08
C VAL A 25 1.75 14.22 -11.59
N SER A 26 2.91 13.95 -12.18
CA SER A 26 3.09 14.00 -13.63
C SER A 26 2.17 12.97 -14.33
N PRO A 27 1.54 13.29 -15.48
CA PRO A 27 0.70 12.34 -16.19
C PRO A 27 1.39 11.03 -16.58
N LEU A 28 2.71 11.08 -16.80
CA LEU A 28 3.54 9.91 -17.10
C LEU A 28 3.59 8.89 -15.95
N LEU A 29 3.28 9.32 -14.73
CA LEU A 29 3.34 8.50 -13.53
C LEU A 29 1.97 7.96 -13.10
N HIS A 30 0.86 8.22 -13.80
CA HIS A 30 -0.44 7.70 -13.39
C HIS A 30 -0.49 6.17 -13.30
N THR A 31 0.10 5.45 -14.27
CA THR A 31 0.15 3.99 -14.25
C THR A 31 1.07 3.44 -13.15
N PRO A 32 2.33 3.94 -12.98
CA PRO A 32 3.14 3.60 -11.82
C PRO A 32 2.47 3.93 -10.48
N LEU A 33 1.78 5.08 -10.39
CA LEU A 33 1.07 5.52 -9.19
C LEU A 33 -0.09 4.58 -8.86
N MET A 34 -0.86 4.13 -9.85
CA MET A 34 -1.92 3.15 -9.67
C MET A 34 -1.39 1.82 -9.12
N SER A 35 -0.23 1.36 -9.61
CA SER A 35 0.43 0.16 -9.07
C SER A 35 0.92 0.39 -7.63
N LEU A 36 1.45 1.57 -7.33
CA LEU A 36 1.95 1.92 -6.00
C LEU A 36 0.83 2.01 -4.97
N THR A 37 -0.31 2.64 -5.30
CA THR A 37 -1.45 2.73 -4.37
C THR A 37 -2.04 1.36 -4.09
N ASN A 38 -2.04 0.45 -5.06
CA ASN A 38 -2.38 -0.95 -4.83
C ASN A 38 -1.41 -1.63 -3.84
N ALA A 39 -0.10 -1.39 -3.95
CA ALA A 39 0.88 -1.93 -3.00
C ALA A 39 0.69 -1.39 -1.56
N ILE A 40 0.33 -0.10 -1.43
CA ILE A 40 0.08 0.55 -0.14
C ILE A 40 -1.18 -0.01 0.54
N ALA A 41 -2.18 -0.47 -0.22
CA ALA A 41 -3.39 -1.09 0.33
C ALA A 41 -3.10 -2.35 1.17
N ALA A 42 -1.92 -2.96 1.00
CA ALA A 42 -1.44 -4.06 1.84
C ALA A 42 -1.32 -3.71 3.34
N ILE A 43 -1.46 -2.44 3.73
CA ILE A 43 -1.56 -2.01 5.15
C ILE A 43 -2.62 -2.78 5.94
N ALA A 44 -3.63 -3.35 5.26
CA ALA A 44 -4.60 -4.28 5.84
C ALA A 44 -3.95 -5.45 6.62
N VAL A 45 -2.69 -5.80 6.34
CA VAL A 45 -1.91 -6.78 7.11
C VAL A 45 -1.85 -6.45 8.60
N VAL A 46 -1.83 -5.16 8.97
CA VAL A 46 -1.79 -4.73 10.37
C VAL A 46 -3.05 -5.19 11.10
N GLY A 47 -4.23 -4.96 10.51
CA GLY A 47 -5.50 -5.42 11.06
C GLY A 47 -5.57 -6.94 11.13
N ALA A 48 -5.08 -7.63 10.09
CA ALA A 48 -5.06 -9.10 10.07
C ALA A 48 -4.18 -9.68 11.19
N ILE A 49 -2.99 -9.11 11.43
CA ILE A 49 -2.10 -9.54 12.52
C ILE A 49 -2.76 -9.32 13.88
N LEU A 50 -3.40 -8.16 14.11
CA LEU A 50 -4.07 -7.85 15.37
C LEU A 50 -5.20 -8.83 15.68
N VAL A 51 -6.07 -9.12 14.70
CA VAL A 51 -7.19 -10.07 14.86
C VAL A 51 -6.70 -11.51 15.03
N THR A 52 -5.63 -11.89 14.32
CA THR A 52 -5.07 -13.25 14.41
C THR A 52 -4.35 -13.49 15.73
N GLY A 53 -3.66 -12.46 16.24
CA GLY A 53 -2.84 -12.49 17.45
C GLY A 53 -3.63 -12.35 18.75
N GLU A 54 -4.93 -12.09 18.68
CA GLU A 54 -5.77 -11.98 19.87
C GLU A 54 -5.88 -13.34 20.59
N GLU A 55 -5.67 -13.36 21.91
CA GLU A 55 -5.67 -14.61 22.69
C GLU A 55 -7.02 -15.35 22.60
N SER A 56 -8.11 -14.59 22.57
CA SER A 56 -9.51 -15.03 22.45
C SER A 56 -9.90 -15.46 21.03
N ALA A 57 -9.02 -15.32 20.04
CA ALA A 57 -9.35 -15.58 18.64
C ALA A 57 -9.78 -17.04 18.43
N SER A 58 -10.99 -17.21 17.89
CA SER A 58 -11.53 -18.53 17.53
C SER A 58 -10.64 -19.24 16.50
N ARG A 59 -10.74 -20.57 16.41
CA ARG A 59 -10.02 -21.35 15.39
C ARG A 59 -10.30 -20.85 13.97
N LEU A 60 -11.55 -20.44 13.68
CA LEU A 60 -11.94 -19.87 12.40
C LEU A 60 -11.25 -18.52 12.16
N SER A 61 -11.24 -17.63 13.17
CA SER A 61 -10.59 -16.32 13.10
C SER A 61 -9.09 -16.46 12.83
N ARG A 62 -8.42 -17.44 13.45
CA ARG A 62 -6.98 -17.69 13.22
C ARG A 62 -6.69 -18.17 11.79
N VAL A 63 -7.54 -19.04 11.24
CA VAL A 63 -7.38 -19.53 9.86
C VAL A 63 -7.62 -18.41 8.85
N LEU A 64 -8.71 -17.66 9.00
CA LEU A 64 -9.01 -16.51 8.14
C LEU A 64 -7.94 -15.42 8.26
N GLY A 65 -7.47 -15.18 9.47
CA GLY A 65 -6.39 -14.26 9.78
C GLY A 65 -5.07 -14.65 9.11
N PHE A 66 -4.69 -15.92 9.16
CA PHE A 66 -3.53 -16.44 8.43
C PHE A 66 -3.63 -16.24 6.91
N ILE A 67 -4.81 -16.51 6.33
CA ILE A 67 -5.08 -16.27 4.90
C ILE A 67 -4.99 -14.78 4.60
N ALA A 68 -5.57 -13.91 5.44
CA ALA A 68 -5.55 -12.47 5.27
C ALA A 68 -4.13 -11.89 5.34
N VAL A 69 -3.31 -12.33 6.30
CA VAL A 69 -1.89 -11.95 6.39
C VAL A 69 -1.15 -12.37 5.12
N THR A 70 -1.31 -13.62 4.69
CA THR A 70 -0.66 -14.15 3.48
C THR A 70 -1.06 -13.35 2.24
N ALA A 71 -2.35 -13.09 2.05
CA ALA A 71 -2.87 -12.32 0.92
C ALA A 71 -2.35 -10.87 0.93
N ALA A 72 -2.34 -10.21 2.10
CA ALA A 72 -1.82 -8.86 2.24
C ALA A 72 -0.30 -8.79 1.97
N THR A 73 0.46 -9.78 2.43
CA THR A 73 1.89 -9.88 2.11
C THR A 73 2.13 -10.06 0.61
N ILE A 74 1.35 -10.93 -0.06
CA ILE A 74 1.44 -11.08 -1.52
C ILE A 74 1.13 -9.76 -2.24
N ASN A 75 0.10 -9.04 -1.80
CA ASN A 75 -0.27 -7.74 -2.36
C ASN A 75 0.85 -6.70 -2.20
N ALA A 76 1.49 -6.62 -1.02
CA ALA A 76 2.65 -5.77 -0.80
C ALA A 76 3.81 -6.14 -1.74
N VAL A 77 4.24 -7.41 -1.70
CA VAL A 77 5.43 -7.86 -2.43
C VAL A 77 5.25 -7.71 -3.94
N SER A 78 4.14 -8.21 -4.49
CA SER A 78 3.85 -8.09 -5.92
C SER A 78 3.67 -6.64 -6.36
N GLY A 79 2.98 -5.82 -5.56
CA GLY A 79 2.74 -4.41 -5.83
C GLY A 79 4.03 -3.59 -5.87
N PHE A 80 4.93 -3.78 -4.90
CA PHE A 80 6.22 -3.08 -4.90
C PHE A 80 7.15 -3.57 -6.02
N LEU A 81 7.17 -4.87 -6.34
CA LEU A 81 7.97 -5.41 -7.44
C LEU A 81 7.54 -4.89 -8.82
N ILE A 82 6.23 -4.84 -9.07
CA ILE A 82 5.68 -4.32 -10.33
C ILE A 82 5.98 -2.82 -10.43
N THR A 83 5.73 -2.07 -9.36
CA THR A 83 6.02 -0.64 -9.30
C THR A 83 7.50 -0.33 -9.56
N ASP A 84 8.43 -1.09 -8.95
CA ASP A 84 9.87 -0.95 -9.19
C ASP A 84 10.24 -1.20 -10.67
N ARG A 85 9.67 -2.24 -11.29
CA ARG A 85 9.86 -2.50 -12.73
C ARG A 85 9.33 -1.35 -13.59
N MET A 86 8.18 -0.78 -13.24
CA MET A 86 7.62 0.37 -13.95
C MET A 86 8.52 1.61 -13.82
N LEU A 87 9.02 1.89 -12.62
CA LEU A 87 9.88 3.06 -12.36
C LEU A 87 11.25 2.92 -13.03
N LYS A 88 11.79 1.70 -13.15
CA LYS A 88 13.04 1.44 -13.88
C LYS A 88 12.98 1.85 -15.36
N MET A 89 11.80 1.93 -15.97
CA MET A 89 11.64 2.38 -17.35
C MET A 89 11.87 3.89 -17.53
N PHE A 90 11.80 4.67 -16.44
CA PHE A 90 12.10 6.12 -16.45
C PHE A 90 13.59 6.42 -16.23
N ARG A 91 14.40 5.42 -15.88
CA ARG A 91 15.85 5.58 -15.82
C ARG A 91 16.39 5.62 -17.25
N ARG A 92 17.11 6.68 -17.58
CA ARG A 92 17.81 6.81 -18.86
C ARG A 92 18.76 5.61 -19.00
N ARG A 93 18.58 4.78 -20.02
CA ARG A 93 19.59 3.76 -20.36
C ARG A 93 20.88 4.51 -20.65
N GLU A 94 21.95 4.21 -19.93
CA GLU A 94 23.30 4.58 -20.36
C GLU A 94 23.49 3.94 -21.74
N GLY A 95 23.47 4.77 -22.79
CA GLY A 95 23.73 4.32 -24.14
C GLY A 95 25.20 3.90 -24.27
N PRO A 96 25.53 2.95 -25.16
CA PRO A 96 26.93 2.56 -25.35
C PRO A 96 27.79 3.79 -25.70
N PRO A 97 29.06 3.83 -25.25
CA PRO A 97 29.94 4.97 -25.52
C PRO A 97 29.99 5.21 -27.03
N LYS A 98 29.72 6.45 -27.45
CA LYS A 98 29.85 6.85 -28.85
C LYS A 98 31.33 6.75 -29.23
N SER A 99 31.65 5.78 -30.08
CA SER A 99 32.90 5.69 -30.83
C SER A 99 32.95 6.75 -31.92
#